data_AF-A0A7W6B5V7-F1
#
_entry.id   AF-A0A7W6B5V7-F1
#
_cell.length_a   1.000
_cell.length_b   1.000
_cell.length_c   1.000
_cell.angle_alpha   90.00
_cell.angle_beta   90.00
_cell.angle_gamma   90.00
#
_symmetry.space_group_name_H-M   'P 1'
#
loop_
_entity.id
_entity.type
_entity.pdbx_description
1 polymer ?
#
loop_
_entity_poly.entity_id
_entity_poly.type
_entity_poly.pdbx_seq_one_letter_code
_entity_poly.pdbx_strand_id
1 'polypeptide(L)'
;MLFVVRLDRLARSVSHLLQVIEDLEQRGVHFMSIRDPIDTSTLQGMFSLQVLGAVAQLERALIAERTKAGIKAAKGRGKLPGNPGLRERRPEAIKAVSKAREKIYLDELISSAQTWLPRFGNYAQNIAGTMSCGSSIAGAMTGPWKDCAAPCIVWSARSGPTPSYWLARPAVRQKII
;
A
#
# COMPACT_ATOMS: atom_id res chain seq x y z
N MET A 1 15.94 26.36 -4.97
CA MET A 1 15.81 26.29 -6.44
C MET A 1 16.31 24.95 -6.92
N LEU A 2 15.58 24.27 -7.80
CA LEU A 2 15.92 22.95 -8.33
C LEU A 2 16.17 23.06 -9.85
N PHE A 3 17.36 22.63 -10.27
CA PHE A 3 17.79 22.66 -11.66
C PHE A 3 17.82 21.26 -12.25
N VAL A 4 17.25 21.10 -13.43
CA VAL A 4 17.26 19.82 -14.14
C VAL A 4 17.76 20.01 -15.56
N VAL A 5 18.57 19.07 -16.04
CA VAL A 5 19.13 19.13 -17.40
C VAL A 5 18.05 18.91 -18.46
N ARG A 6 17.09 18.01 -18.22
CA ARG A 6 15.94 17.74 -19.10
C ARG A 6 14.74 17.19 -18.33
N LEU A 7 13.53 17.53 -18.78
CA LEU A 7 12.27 17.08 -18.17
C LEU A 7 12.05 15.56 -18.19
N ASP A 8 12.54 14.84 -19.21
CA ASP A 8 12.38 13.37 -19.33
C ASP A 8 13.03 12.59 -18.18
N ARG A 9 14.01 13.19 -17.50
CA ARG A 9 14.73 12.56 -16.38
C ARG A 9 14.04 12.74 -15.04
N LEU A 10 13.14 13.72 -14.93
CA LEU A 10 12.41 14.02 -13.70
C LEU A 10 11.08 13.25 -13.64
N ALA A 11 10.37 13.14 -14.77
CA ALA A 11 9.06 12.51 -14.79
C ALA A 11 8.83 11.63 -16.03
N ARG A 12 8.18 10.48 -15.82
CA ARG A 12 7.76 9.55 -16.89
C ARG A 12 6.45 9.95 -17.59
N SER A 13 5.75 10.95 -17.07
CA SER A 13 4.53 11.51 -17.67
C SER A 13 4.41 12.99 -17.34
N VAL A 14 3.76 13.76 -18.24
CA VAL A 14 3.46 15.19 -18.01
C VAL A 14 2.62 15.38 -16.74
N SER A 15 1.75 14.41 -16.49
CA SER A 15 0.90 14.33 -15.30
C SER A 15 1.70 14.28 -13.99
N HIS A 16 2.74 13.45 -13.97
CA HIS A 16 3.64 13.31 -12.83
C HIS A 16 4.54 14.53 -12.69
N LEU A 17 4.99 15.12 -13.80
CA LEU A 17 5.77 16.36 -13.80
C LEU A 17 5.03 17.49 -13.07
N LEU A 18 3.76 17.70 -13.40
CA LEU A 18 2.94 18.76 -12.81
C LEU A 18 2.74 18.56 -11.31
N GLN A 19 2.51 17.32 -10.86
CA GLN A 19 2.41 17.00 -9.43
C GLN A 19 3.71 17.34 -8.68
N VAL A 20 4.86 16.98 -9.24
CA VAL A 20 6.15 17.31 -8.62
C VAL A 20 6.37 18.82 -8.57
N ILE A 21 5.98 19.55 -9.60
CA ILE A 21 6.11 21.01 -9.63
C ILE A 21 5.17 21.67 -8.60
N GLU A 22 3.92 21.23 -8.51
CA GLU A 22 2.96 21.70 -7.49
C GLU A 22 3.49 21.44 -6.06
N ASP A 23 4.05 20.25 -5.81
CA ASP A 23 4.65 19.91 -4.52
C ASP A 23 5.88 20.78 -4.20
N LEU A 24 6.65 21.18 -5.21
CA LEU A 24 7.80 22.09 -5.07
C LEU A 24 7.35 23.54 -4.82
N GLU A 25 6.32 24.02 -5.52
CA GLU A 25 5.73 25.33 -5.27
C GLU A 25 5.16 25.46 -3.86
N GLN A 26 4.47 24.43 -3.35
CA GLN A 26 3.98 24.38 -1.98
C GLN A 26 5.10 24.50 -0.93
N ARG A 27 6.31 24.07 -1.30
CA ARG A 27 7.53 24.18 -0.47
C ARG A 27 8.31 25.47 -0.71
N GLY A 28 7.83 26.35 -1.59
CA GLY A 28 8.52 27.58 -1.97
C GLY A 28 9.79 27.37 -2.81
N VAL A 29 9.90 26.23 -3.51
CA VAL A 29 11.07 25.88 -4.32
C VAL A 29 10.77 26.12 -5.79
N HIS A 30 11.48 27.07 -6.41
CA HIS A 30 11.43 27.27 -7.85
C HIS A 30 12.11 26.13 -8.62
N PHE A 31 11.51 25.73 -9.73
CA PHE A 31 11.97 24.75 -10.70
C PHE A 31 12.41 25.43 -12.02
N MET A 32 13.57 25.03 -12.53
CA MET A 32 14.13 25.48 -13.81
C MET A 32 14.71 24.31 -14.61
N SER A 33 14.34 24.20 -15.89
CA SER A 33 15.02 23.31 -16.86
C SER A 33 16.11 24.06 -17.62
N ILE A 34 17.26 23.41 -17.84
CA ILE A 34 18.40 23.99 -18.56
C ILE A 34 18.20 23.92 -20.09
N ARG A 35 17.57 22.85 -20.57
CA ARG A 35 17.37 22.60 -22.01
C ARG A 35 15.95 22.91 -22.50
N ASP A 36 14.98 22.94 -21.59
CA ASP A 36 13.59 23.23 -21.91
C ASP A 36 13.25 24.65 -21.42
N PRO A 37 12.44 25.44 -22.15
CA PRO A 37 12.09 26.81 -21.76
C PRO A 37 11.02 26.85 -20.65
N ILE A 38 11.18 26.00 -19.62
CA ILE A 38 10.25 25.91 -18.50
C ILE A 38 10.96 26.39 -17.25
N ASP A 39 10.57 27.59 -16.81
CA ASP A 39 11.03 28.23 -15.60
C ASP A 39 9.83 28.77 -14.79
N THR A 40 9.59 28.15 -13.64
CA THR A 40 8.51 28.53 -12.70
C THR A 40 8.71 29.87 -12.02
N SER A 41 9.92 30.46 -12.08
CA SER A 41 10.17 31.81 -11.57
C SER A 41 9.68 32.90 -12.53
N THR A 42 9.38 32.56 -13.78
CA THR A 42 8.94 33.49 -14.82
C THR A 42 7.46 33.32 -15.14
N LEU A 43 6.76 34.43 -15.44
CA LEU A 43 5.36 34.39 -15.88
C LEU A 43 5.17 33.56 -17.16
N GLN A 44 6.16 33.60 -18.06
CA GLN A 44 6.15 32.83 -19.30
C GLN A 44 6.20 31.32 -19.02
N GLY A 45 7.12 30.86 -18.17
CA GLY A 45 7.23 29.45 -17.84
C GLY A 45 6.02 28.93 -17.05
N MET A 46 5.46 29.76 -16.16
CA MET A 46 4.19 29.44 -15.49
C MET A 46 3.03 29.32 -16.48
N PHE A 47 2.90 30.23 -17.44
CA PHE A 47 1.88 30.11 -18.50
C PHE A 47 2.05 28.82 -19.31
N SER A 48 3.28 28.51 -19.74
CA SER A 48 3.57 27.29 -20.49
C SER A 48 3.23 26.03 -19.67
N LEU A 49 3.51 26.01 -18.37
CA LEU A 49 3.13 24.91 -17.49
C LEU A 49 1.62 24.73 -17.37
N GLN A 50 0.86 25.81 -17.24
CA GLN A 50 -0.59 25.76 -17.19
C GLN A 50 -1.20 25.22 -18.49
N VAL A 51 -0.67 25.65 -19.64
CA VAL A 51 -1.09 25.12 -20.95
C VAL A 51 -0.76 23.63 -21.07
N LEU A 52 0.43 23.20 -20.66
CA LEU A 52 0.81 21.78 -20.64
C LEU A 52 -0.08 20.96 -19.70
N GLY A 53 -0.49 21.55 -18.56
CA GLY A 53 -1.46 20.97 -17.64
C GLY A 53 -2.83 20.76 -18.28
N ALA A 54 -3.35 21.78 -18.95
CA ALA A 54 -4.61 21.69 -19.68
C ALA A 54 -4.57 20.63 -20.78
N VAL A 55 -3.47 20.57 -21.55
CA VAL A 55 -3.26 19.55 -22.60
C VAL A 55 -3.21 18.15 -21.98
N ALA A 56 -2.48 17.95 -20.89
CA ALA A 56 -2.41 16.65 -20.21
C ALA A 56 -3.78 16.19 -19.69
N GLN A 57 -4.62 17.10 -19.20
CA GLN A 57 -5.98 16.79 -18.79
C GLN A 57 -6.87 16.42 -19.99
N LEU A 58 -6.77 17.16 -21.10
CA LEU A 58 -7.48 16.87 -22.34
C LEU A 58 -7.14 15.48 -22.88
N GLU A 59 -5.86 15.13 -22.94
CA GLU A 59 -5.41 13.81 -23.40
C GLU A 59 -5.99 12.68 -22.55
N ARG A 60 -5.96 12.82 -21.22
CA ARG A 60 -6.59 11.84 -20.31
C ARG A 60 -8.09 11.71 -20.56
N ALA A 61 -8.79 12.82 -20.75
CA ALA A 61 -10.22 12.83 -21.03
C ALA A 61 -10.53 12.12 -22.35
N LEU A 62 -9.77 12.39 -23.42
CA LEU A 62 -9.92 11.74 -24.72
C LEU A 62 -9.64 10.24 -24.67
N ILE A 63 -8.61 9.81 -23.94
CA ILE A 63 -8.33 8.37 -23.73
C ILE A 63 -9.49 7.70 -23.01
N ALA A 64 -10.03 8.34 -21.97
CA ALA A 64 -11.18 7.83 -21.23
C ALA A 64 -12.43 7.73 -22.11
N GLU A 65 -12.70 8.74 -22.94
CA GLU A 65 -13.82 8.73 -23.88
C GLU A 65 -13.69 7.61 -24.91
N ARG A 66 -12.53 7.46 -25.54
CA ARG A 66 -12.25 6.37 -26.49
C ARG A 66 -12.42 5.00 -25.85
N THR A 67 -11.95 4.84 -24.61
CA THR A 67 -12.11 3.58 -23.86
C THR A 67 -13.59 3.28 -23.59
N LYS A 68 -14.38 4.29 -23.19
CA LYS A 68 -15.83 4.15 -22.99
C LYS A 68 -16.55 3.78 -24.29
N ALA A 69 -16.20 4.43 -25.40
CA ALA A 69 -16.74 4.12 -26.71
C ALA A 69 -16.41 2.69 -27.14
N GLY A 70 -15.16 2.25 -26.93
CA GLY A 70 -14.72 0.88 -27.19
C GLY A 70 -15.48 -0.16 -26.35
N ILE A 71 -15.69 0.11 -25.06
CA ILE A 71 -16.49 -0.75 -24.17
C ILE A 71 -17.95 -0.81 -24.64
N LYS A 72 -18.56 0.32 -25.03
CA LYS A 72 -19.94 0.36 -25.54
C LYS A 72 -20.08 -0.47 -26.83
N ALA A 73 -19.13 -0.33 -27.76
CA ALA A 73 -19.11 -1.11 -29.00
C ALA A 73 -18.91 -2.62 -28.72
N ALA A 74 -18.01 -2.98 -27.79
CA ALA A 74 -17.78 -4.36 -27.40
C ALA A 74 -19.04 -4.99 -26.75
N LYS A 75 -19.73 -4.24 -25.88
CA LYS A 75 -21.01 -4.66 -25.29
C LYS A 75 -22.09 -4.86 -26.36
N GLY A 76 -22.18 -3.97 -27.35
CA GLY A 76 -23.09 -4.13 -28.49
C GLY A 76 -22.83 -5.38 -29.33
N ARG A 77 -21.58 -5.87 -29.34
CA ARG A 77 -21.18 -7.16 -29.95
C ARG A 77 -21.29 -8.36 -28.99
N GLY A 78 -21.93 -8.19 -27.82
CA GLY A 78 -22.11 -9.25 -26.82
C GLY A 78 -20.88 -9.56 -25.94
N LYS A 79 -19.77 -8.81 -26.07
CA LYS A 79 -18.60 -8.99 -25.20
C LYS A 79 -18.80 -8.24 -23.88
N LEU A 80 -18.76 -8.99 -22.77
CA LEU A 80 -18.96 -8.45 -21.42
C LEU A 80 -17.61 -8.16 -20.72
N PRO A 81 -17.38 -6.95 -20.19
CA PRO A 81 -16.13 -6.59 -19.54
C PRO A 81 -15.94 -7.26 -18.16
N GLY A 82 -14.70 -7.65 -17.83
CA GLY A 82 -14.34 -8.31 -16.57
C GLY A 82 -14.03 -9.81 -16.73
N ASN A 83 -13.56 -10.45 -15.66
CA ASN A 83 -13.19 -11.86 -15.68
C ASN A 83 -14.46 -12.76 -15.81
N PRO A 84 -14.57 -13.60 -16.86
CA PRO A 84 -15.73 -14.47 -17.06
C PRO A 84 -15.92 -15.47 -15.92
N GLY A 85 -14.85 -16.03 -15.34
CA GLY A 85 -14.93 -17.01 -14.25
C GLY A 85 -15.53 -16.43 -12.97
N LEU A 86 -15.30 -15.14 -12.69
CA LEU A 86 -15.93 -14.43 -11.58
C LEU A 86 -17.41 -14.14 -11.85
N ARG A 87 -17.77 -13.79 -13.10
CA ARG A 87 -19.16 -13.50 -13.49
C ARG A 87 -20.05 -14.73 -13.39
N GLU A 88 -19.53 -15.87 -13.84
CA GLU A 88 -20.21 -17.17 -13.76
C GLU A 88 -20.12 -17.79 -12.35
N ARG A 89 -19.49 -17.09 -11.39
CA ARG A 89 -19.32 -17.53 -10.00
C ARG A 89 -18.66 -18.91 -9.90
N ARG A 90 -17.71 -19.19 -10.81
CA ARG A 90 -16.97 -20.45 -10.81
C ARG A 90 -16.15 -20.56 -9.52
N PRO A 91 -16.20 -21.71 -8.81
CA PRO A 91 -15.51 -21.87 -7.53
C PRO A 91 -14.00 -21.69 -7.66
N GLU A 92 -13.41 -22.09 -8.78
CA GLU A 92 -11.97 -21.93 -9.04
C GLU A 92 -11.56 -20.46 -9.16
N ALA A 93 -12.34 -19.64 -9.87
CA ALA A 93 -12.07 -18.21 -10.02
C ALA A 93 -12.18 -17.48 -8.68
N ILE A 94 -13.16 -17.84 -7.86
CA ILE A 94 -13.34 -17.26 -6.51
C ILE A 94 -12.16 -17.63 -5.61
N LYS A 95 -11.74 -18.91 -5.60
CA LYS A 95 -10.59 -19.38 -4.82
C LYS A 95 -9.28 -18.73 -5.27
N ALA A 96 -9.09 -18.54 -6.58
CA ALA A 96 -7.90 -17.87 -7.10
C ALA A 96 -7.83 -16.40 -6.63
N VAL A 97 -8.96 -15.69 -6.67
CA VAL A 97 -9.06 -14.30 -6.20
C VAL A 97 -8.87 -14.20 -4.70
N SER A 98 -9.46 -15.11 -3.91
CA SER A 98 -9.29 -15.11 -2.45
C SER A 98 -7.82 -15.36 -2.06
N LYS A 99 -7.16 -16.33 -2.70
CA LYS A 99 -5.75 -16.63 -2.47
C LYS A 99 -4.84 -15.46 -2.86
N ALA A 100 -5.13 -14.79 -3.97
CA ALA A 100 -4.39 -13.59 -4.38
C ALA A 100 -4.55 -12.46 -3.36
N ARG A 101 -5.77 -12.26 -2.83
CA ARG A 101 -6.05 -11.24 -1.82
C ARG A 101 -5.35 -11.53 -0.49
N GLU A 102 -5.38 -12.78 -0.06
CA GLU A 102 -4.68 -13.24 1.14
C GLU A 102 -3.17 -13.02 1.01
N LYS A 103 -2.57 -13.37 -0.14
CA LYS A 103 -1.14 -13.13 -0.38
C LYS A 103 -0.78 -11.65 -0.26
N ILE A 104 -1.55 -10.75 -0.86
CA ILE A 104 -1.32 -9.30 -0.77
C ILE A 104 -1.41 -8.82 0.68
N TYR A 105 -2.42 -9.27 1.42
CA TYR A 105 -2.59 -8.92 2.83
C TYR A 105 -1.42 -9.41 3.69
N LEU A 106 -0.97 -10.65 3.48
CA LEU A 106 0.16 -11.22 4.19
C LEU A 106 1.47 -10.48 3.85
N ASP A 107 1.67 -10.09 2.60
CA ASP A 107 2.84 -9.35 2.15
C ASP A 107 2.88 -7.93 2.75
N GLU A 108 1.73 -7.25 2.78
CA GLU A 108 1.58 -5.96 3.46
C GLU A 108 1.88 -6.10 4.97
N LEU A 109 1.36 -7.15 5.62
CA LEU A 109 1.64 -7.42 7.02
C LEU A 109 3.12 -7.70 7.29
N ILE A 110 3.75 -8.57 6.50
CA ILE A 110 5.16 -8.94 6.69
C ILE A 110 6.06 -7.72 6.45
N SER A 111 5.78 -6.93 5.42
CA SER A 111 6.58 -5.73 5.11
C SER A 111 6.52 -4.66 6.19
N SER A 112 5.37 -4.50 6.86
CA SER A 112 5.21 -3.54 7.94
C SER A 112 5.55 -4.10 9.34
N ALA A 113 5.98 -5.36 9.42
CA ALA A 113 6.36 -6.04 10.66
C ALA A 113 7.39 -5.27 11.49
N GLN A 114 8.40 -4.68 10.86
CA GLN A 114 9.46 -3.94 11.55
C GLN A 114 8.93 -2.73 12.34
N THR A 115 7.80 -2.16 11.94
CA THR A 115 7.18 -1.00 12.59
C THR A 115 6.56 -1.35 13.94
N TRP A 116 5.96 -2.54 14.08
CA TRP A 116 5.25 -2.94 15.30
C TRP A 116 5.95 -4.02 16.11
N LEU A 117 6.81 -4.85 15.52
CA LEU A 117 7.55 -5.89 16.23
C LEU A 117 8.29 -5.37 17.48
N PRO A 118 8.95 -4.19 17.47
CA PRO A 118 9.58 -3.64 18.67
C PRO A 118 8.59 -3.31 19.79
N ARG A 119 7.36 -2.87 19.45
CA ARG A 119 6.30 -2.56 20.42
C ARG A 119 5.81 -3.83 21.12
N PHE A 120 5.71 -4.94 20.40
CA PHE A 120 5.31 -6.24 20.97
C PHE A 120 6.45 -6.97 21.69
N GLY A 121 7.71 -6.78 21.25
CA GLY A 121 8.89 -7.35 21.90
C GLY A 121 9.04 -6.92 23.37
N ASN A 122 8.77 -5.64 23.66
CA ASN A 122 8.76 -5.12 25.04
C ASN A 122 7.62 -5.70 25.90
N TYR A 123 6.54 -6.18 25.28
CA TYR A 123 5.43 -6.82 25.98
C TYR A 123 5.77 -8.26 26.36
N ALA A 124 6.47 -9.00 25.49
CA ALA A 124 6.92 -10.37 25.76
C ALA A 124 7.96 -10.43 26.89
N GLN A 125 8.88 -9.47 26.97
CA GLN A 125 9.85 -9.36 28.07
C GLN A 125 9.19 -8.98 29.41
N ASN A 126 8.17 -8.10 29.39
CA ASN A 126 7.43 -7.74 30.61
C ASN A 126 6.51 -8.85 31.13
N ILE A 127 6.00 -9.73 30.26
CA ILE A 127 5.24 -10.92 30.68
C ILE A 127 6.19 -11.99 31.25
N ALA A 128 7.38 -12.16 30.67
CA ALA A 128 8.41 -13.03 31.26
C ALA A 128 8.92 -12.53 32.62
N GLY A 129 8.86 -11.22 32.89
CA GLY A 129 9.20 -10.61 34.18
C GLY A 129 8.18 -10.83 35.30
N THR A 130 6.97 -11.30 35.01
CA THR A 130 5.95 -11.62 36.04
C THR A 130 5.80 -13.12 36.32
N MET A 131 6.54 -13.98 35.62
CA MET A 131 6.72 -15.40 35.96
C MET A 131 8.12 -15.65 36.54
N SER A 132 8.43 -15.01 37.66
CA SER A 132 9.41 -15.53 38.61
C SER A 132 8.77 -16.72 39.36
N CYS A 133 8.62 -17.86 38.69
CA CYS A 133 8.46 -19.14 39.39
C CYS A 133 9.87 -19.70 39.62
N GLY A 134 10.23 -19.82 40.88
CA GLY A 134 11.58 -20.13 41.32
C GLY A 134 12.09 -21.50 40.89
N SER A 135 13.40 -21.61 41.05
CA SER A 135 14.21 -22.81 41.26
C SER A 135 14.36 -23.81 40.10
N SER A 136 15.63 -23.89 39.67
CA SER A 136 16.36 -25.11 39.33
C SER A 136 15.96 -25.82 38.05
N ILE A 137 16.68 -25.50 36.97
CA ILE A 137 17.57 -26.48 36.32
C ILE A 137 18.53 -25.75 35.37
N ALA A 138 19.82 -25.91 35.64
CA ALA A 138 20.89 -25.65 34.71
C ALA A 138 20.78 -26.63 33.52
N GLY A 139 20.99 -26.14 32.30
CA GLY A 139 21.19 -26.99 31.14
C GLY A 139 20.75 -26.40 29.81
N ALA A 140 21.72 -25.82 29.10
CA ALA A 140 21.88 -25.76 27.64
C ALA A 140 20.63 -25.57 26.75
N MET A 141 20.62 -24.50 25.95
CA MET A 141 19.93 -24.48 24.65
C MET A 141 20.58 -23.50 23.67
N THR A 142 21.53 -24.02 22.89
CA THR A 142 22.02 -23.41 21.65
C THR A 142 21.28 -24.04 20.46
N GLY A 143 20.43 -23.28 19.78
CA GLY A 143 19.84 -23.61 18.47
C GLY A 143 18.65 -24.58 18.46
N PRO A 144 18.08 -24.87 17.26
CA PRO A 144 17.10 -24.05 16.56
C PRO A 144 15.69 -24.65 16.65
N TRP A 145 14.67 -23.78 16.75
CA TRP A 145 13.25 -24.09 16.90
C TRP A 145 12.69 -25.02 15.80
N LYS A 146 12.89 -26.34 15.93
CA LYS A 146 12.28 -27.33 15.03
C LYS A 146 11.44 -28.41 15.70
N ASP A 147 11.49 -28.57 17.03
CA ASP A 147 10.77 -29.65 17.70
C ASP A 147 9.88 -29.14 18.85
N CYS A 148 9.09 -28.09 18.62
CA CYS A 148 7.94 -27.80 19.49
C CYS A 148 6.80 -28.78 19.18
N ALA A 149 7.04 -30.06 19.46
CA ALA A 149 5.96 -30.97 19.81
C ALA A 149 5.35 -30.43 21.11
N ALA A 150 4.12 -29.94 21.00
CA ALA A 150 3.33 -29.53 22.14
C ALA A 150 3.31 -30.64 23.21
N PRO A 151 3.62 -30.36 24.48
CA PRO A 151 2.88 -30.99 25.53
C PRO A 151 1.55 -30.25 25.63
N CYS A 152 0.46 -31.00 25.52
CA CYS A 152 -0.86 -30.60 25.96
C CYS A 152 -0.79 -29.98 27.36
N ILE A 153 -0.69 -28.67 27.46
CA ILE A 153 -1.11 -27.94 28.66
C ILE A 153 -2.52 -27.48 28.36
N VAL A 154 -3.44 -28.30 28.86
CA VAL A 154 -4.84 -27.97 29.11
C VAL A 154 -4.93 -26.51 29.56
N TRP A 155 -5.49 -25.64 28.73
CA TRP A 155 -6.02 -24.37 29.18
C TRP A 155 -7.24 -24.70 30.05
N SER A 156 -7.01 -24.97 31.35
CA SER A 156 -8.10 -24.94 32.31
C SER A 156 -8.61 -23.51 32.31
N ALA A 157 -9.83 -23.31 31.81
CA ALA A 157 -10.58 -22.08 31.96
C ALA A 157 -10.70 -21.77 33.46
N ARG A 158 -9.75 -21.00 34.01
CA ARG A 158 -9.90 -20.39 35.32
C ARG A 158 -10.44 -19.00 35.11
N SER A 159 -11.74 -18.90 35.37
CA SER A 159 -12.54 -17.70 35.51
C SER A 159 -11.82 -16.62 36.34
N GLY A 160 -11.48 -15.51 35.69
CA GLY A 160 -10.93 -14.28 36.26
C GLY A 160 -11.06 -13.17 35.21
N PRO A 161 -11.27 -11.90 35.60
CA PRO A 161 -11.96 -10.90 34.79
C PRO A 161 -11.13 -10.54 33.54
N THR A 162 -11.79 -10.62 32.39
CA THR A 162 -11.27 -10.20 31.09
C THR A 162 -10.80 -8.74 31.12
N PRO A 163 -9.52 -8.43 30.80
CA PRO A 163 -9.15 -7.07 30.40
C PRO A 163 -9.78 -6.80 29.04
N SER A 164 -10.67 -5.81 28.99
CA SER A 164 -11.54 -5.40 27.87
C SER A 164 -10.79 -4.84 26.63
N TYR A 165 -9.52 -5.16 26.45
CA TYR A 165 -8.64 -4.57 25.43
C TYR A 165 -8.05 -5.62 24.47
N TRP A 166 -8.84 -6.60 24.03
CA TRP A 166 -8.43 -7.46 22.91
C TRP A 166 -9.57 -7.63 21.93
N LEU A 167 -9.79 -6.59 21.13
CA LEU A 167 -10.24 -6.63 19.73
C LEU A 167 -10.25 -5.19 19.15
N ALA A 168 -9.18 -4.42 19.35
CA ALA A 168 -8.95 -3.26 18.50
C ALA A 168 -8.40 -3.78 17.16
N ARG A 169 -9.31 -4.22 16.27
CA ARG A 169 -8.99 -4.32 14.85
C ARG A 169 -8.35 -2.98 14.45
N PRO A 170 -7.15 -2.95 13.85
CA PRO A 170 -6.69 -1.71 13.24
C PRO A 170 -7.77 -1.31 12.23
N ALA A 171 -8.34 -0.12 12.43
CA ALA A 171 -9.35 0.43 11.55
C ALA A 171 -8.72 0.68 10.18
N VAL A 172 -8.65 -0.36 9.34
CA VAL A 172 -8.42 -0.21 7.91
C VAL A 172 -9.69 0.45 7.39
N ARG A 173 -9.57 1.75 7.16
CA ARG A 173 -10.58 2.65 6.62
C ARG A 173 -11.17 2.01 5.36
N GLN A 174 -12.33 1.35 5.49
CA GLN A 174 -13.15 0.97 4.35
C GLN A 174 -13.65 2.25 3.70
N LYS A 175 -12.92 2.73 2.69
CA LYS A 175 -13.51 3.58 1.65
C LYS A 175 -13.81 2.68 0.46
N ILE A 176 -15.04 2.17 0.45
CA ILE A 176 -15.74 1.75 -0.76
C ILE A 176 -17.15 2.32 -0.59
N ILE A 177 -17.37 3.53 -1.10
CA ILE A 177 -18.30 3.90 -2.17
C ILE A 177 -17.68 5.14 -2.85
#